data_AF-A0A8B6LNH9-F1
#
_entry.id   AF-A0A8B6LNH9-F1
#
_cell.length_a   1.000
_cell.length_b   1.000
_cell.length_c   1.000
_cell.angle_alpha   90.00
_cell.angle_beta   90.00
_cell.angle_gamma   90.00
#
_symmetry.space_group_name_H-M   'P 1'
#
loop_
_entity.id
_entity.type
_entity.pdbx_description
1 polymer ?
#
loop_
_entity_poly.entity_id
_entity_poly.type
_entity_poly.pdbx_seq_one_letter_code
_entity_poly.pdbx_strand_id
1 'polypeptide(L)'
;MSASAQPTATPSPQPRNPLHGLTLEAIVTALAAHYGWQDLGERIPLRCFTSDPSVASSLKFLRKTPWAREKVESLYLFMLREQRRQSSARAPR
;
A
#
# COMPACT_ATOMS: atom_id res chain seq x y z
N MET A 1 -4.92 -11.64 32.39
CA MET A 1 -4.09 -11.93 31.20
C MET A 1 -5.00 -11.97 29.98
N SER A 2 -4.84 -11.03 29.06
CA SER A 2 -5.09 -11.17 27.60
C SER A 2 -4.84 -9.81 26.97
N ALA A 3 -3.59 -9.61 26.57
CA ALA A 3 -3.18 -8.53 25.69
C ALA A 3 -3.42 -8.99 24.25
N SER A 4 -4.12 -8.18 23.46
CA SER A 4 -3.77 -7.92 22.06
C SER A 4 -4.52 -6.66 21.62
N ALA A 5 -3.77 -5.59 21.52
CA ALA A 5 -4.21 -4.26 21.17
C ALA A 5 -4.78 -4.23 19.74
N GLN A 6 -5.90 -3.53 19.60
CA GLN A 6 -6.40 -3.06 18.31
C GLN A 6 -5.39 -2.11 17.67
N PRO A 7 -5.25 -2.09 16.34
CA PRO A 7 -4.87 -0.88 15.64
C PRO A 7 -6.13 -0.32 14.96
N THR A 8 -6.74 0.66 15.62
CA THR A 8 -7.58 1.67 14.98
C THR A 8 -6.71 2.53 14.07
N ALA A 9 -7.02 2.61 12.77
CA ALA A 9 -6.41 3.61 11.90
C ALA A 9 -7.41 4.05 10.81
N THR A 10 -8.16 5.11 11.13
CA THR A 10 -8.79 5.97 10.14
C THR A 10 -7.82 7.13 9.87
N PRO A 11 -7.23 7.30 8.68
CA PRO A 11 -6.45 8.49 8.41
C PRO A 11 -7.33 9.54 7.69
N SER A 12 -7.57 10.62 8.40
CA SER A 12 -8.11 11.90 7.89
C SER A 12 -7.17 12.51 6.84
N PRO A 13 -7.69 13.28 5.86
CA PRO A 13 -6.91 13.81 4.74
C PRO A 13 -6.15 15.08 5.14
N GLN A 14 -4.80 15.05 5.10
CA GLN A 14 -3.95 16.23 5.24
C GLN A 14 -3.40 16.68 3.86
N PRO A 15 -3.54 17.96 3.47
CA PRO A 15 -3.10 18.47 2.18
C PRO A 15 -1.70 19.09 2.28
N ARG A 16 -0.66 18.28 2.10
CA ARG A 16 0.72 18.72 1.82
C ARG A 16 1.46 17.54 1.18
N ASN A 17 1.41 17.43 -0.15
CA ASN A 17 2.15 16.43 -0.93
C ASN A 17 3.66 16.49 -0.61
N PRO A 18 4.36 15.35 -0.44
CA PRO A 18 5.64 15.20 -1.13
C PRO A 18 6.01 13.73 -1.41
N LEU A 19 6.04 13.32 -2.68
CA LEU A 19 6.73 12.10 -3.14
C LEU A 19 8.27 12.19 -3.00
N HIS A 20 8.81 13.14 -2.23
CA HIS A 20 10.25 13.27 -2.00
C HIS A 20 10.70 12.25 -0.95
N GLY A 21 11.32 11.15 -1.40
CA GLY A 21 11.87 10.10 -0.54
C GLY A 21 11.00 8.85 -0.39
N LEU A 22 10.07 8.61 -1.33
CA LEU A 22 9.19 7.44 -1.24
C LEU A 22 9.99 6.15 -1.43
N THR A 23 10.18 5.42 -0.34
CA THR A 23 10.85 4.13 -0.34
C THR A 23 9.89 3.02 -0.76
N LEU A 24 10.44 1.88 -1.18
CA LEU A 24 9.66 0.68 -1.44
C LEU A 24 8.82 0.26 -0.21
N GLU A 25 9.31 0.57 0.99
CA GLU A 25 8.59 0.36 2.25
C GLU A 25 7.34 1.22 2.33
N ALA A 26 7.46 2.51 2.01
CA ALA A 26 6.34 3.44 2.00
C ALA A 26 5.28 3.02 0.96
N ILE A 27 5.71 2.54 -0.21
CA ILE A 27 4.81 2.02 -1.26
C ILE A 27 3.99 0.82 -0.74
N VAL A 28 4.67 -0.20 -0.21
CA VAL A 28 3.99 -1.40 0.32
C VAL A 28 3.07 -1.04 1.47
N THR A 29 3.51 -0.16 2.38
CA THR A 29 2.71 0.29 3.52
C THR A 29 1.44 1.03 3.06
N ALA A 30 1.55 1.93 2.09
CA ALA A 30 0.42 2.66 1.55
C ALA A 30 -0.57 1.73 0.83
N LEU A 31 -0.06 0.79 0.03
CA LEU A 31 -0.89 -0.20 -0.65
C LEU A 31 -1.60 -1.13 0.34
N ALA A 32 -0.91 -1.61 1.36
CA ALA A 32 -1.51 -2.44 2.40
C ALA A 32 -2.54 -1.67 3.22
N ALA A 33 -2.32 -0.38 3.49
CA ALA A 33 -3.29 0.46 4.19
C ALA A 33 -4.53 0.77 3.33
N HIS A 34 -4.38 0.85 2.00
CA HIS A 34 -5.48 1.18 1.09
C HIS A 34 -6.29 -0.03 0.65
N TYR A 35 -5.63 -1.11 0.23
CA TYR A 35 -6.27 -2.32 -0.30
C TYR A 35 -6.39 -3.44 0.75
N GLY A 36 -5.46 -3.50 1.71
CA GLY A 36 -5.31 -4.65 2.58
C GLY A 36 -4.50 -5.78 1.94
N TRP A 37 -3.99 -6.68 2.78
CA TRP A 37 -3.09 -7.76 2.35
C TRP A 37 -3.79 -8.85 1.52
N GLN A 38 -5.07 -9.12 1.80
CA GLN A 38 -5.86 -10.10 1.05
C GLN A 38 -6.06 -9.65 -0.40
N ASP A 39 -6.53 -8.41 -0.60
CA ASP A 39 -6.75 -7.82 -1.93
C ASP A 39 -5.43 -7.67 -2.71
N LEU A 40 -4.34 -7.34 -2.01
CA LEU A 40 -3.00 -7.36 -2.59
C LEU A 40 -2.58 -8.75 -3.10
N GLY A 41 -2.89 -9.81 -2.36
CA GLY A 41 -2.63 -11.19 -2.77
C GLY A 41 -3.48 -11.62 -3.97
N GLU A 42 -4.69 -11.09 -4.13
CA GLU A 42 -5.53 -11.33 -5.31
C GLU A 42 -5.03 -10.58 -6.54
N ARG A 43 -4.63 -9.31 -6.38
CA ARG A 43 -4.09 -8.49 -7.48
C ARG A 43 -2.70 -8.92 -7.92
N ILE A 44 -1.86 -9.27 -6.95
CA ILE A 44 -0.49 -9.71 -7.17
C ILE A 44 -0.35 -11.05 -6.42
N PRO A 45 -0.43 -12.19 -7.12
CA PRO A 45 -0.42 -13.53 -6.51
C PRO A 45 0.97 -13.89 -5.97
N LEU A 46 1.43 -13.15 -4.95
CA LEU A 46 2.65 -13.37 -4.22
C LEU A 46 2.32 -14.01 -2.88
N ARG A 47 2.99 -15.12 -2.57
CA ARG A 47 2.84 -15.80 -1.27
C ARG A 47 3.18 -14.90 -0.08
N CYS A 48 4.02 -13.87 -0.26
CA CYS A 48 4.34 -12.95 0.83
C CYS A 48 3.11 -12.14 1.31
N PHE A 49 2.10 -11.94 0.48
CA PHE A 49 0.88 -11.22 0.88
C PHE A 49 -0.17 -12.12 1.53
N THR A 50 -0.10 -13.44 1.32
CA THR A 50 -1.08 -14.39 1.86
C THR A 50 -0.56 -15.21 3.04
N SER A 51 0.73 -15.54 3.06
CA SER A 51 1.33 -16.41 4.09
C SER A 51 1.94 -15.65 5.27
N ASP A 52 2.62 -14.53 5.01
CA ASP A 52 3.20 -13.67 6.05
C ASP A 52 2.99 -12.19 5.68
N PRO A 53 1.74 -11.69 5.82
CA PRO A 53 1.36 -10.35 5.40
C PRO A 53 2.01 -9.28 6.27
N SER A 54 3.25 -8.96 5.96
CA SER A 54 4.04 -7.95 6.67
C SER A 54 4.89 -7.13 5.70
N VAL A 55 5.11 -5.85 6.05
CA VAL A 55 5.93 -4.94 5.25
C VAL A 55 7.38 -5.46 5.16
N ALA A 56 7.94 -5.92 6.28
CA ALA A 56 9.30 -6.44 6.34
C ALA A 56 9.49 -7.71 5.49
N SER A 57 8.54 -8.64 5.52
CA SER A 57 8.57 -9.87 4.71
C SER A 57 8.43 -9.55 3.22
N SER A 58 7.51 -8.65 2.87
CA SER A 58 7.34 -8.14 1.51
C SER A 58 8.63 -7.49 0.99
N LEU A 59 9.28 -6.62 1.77
CA LEU A 59 10.54 -6.00 1.36
C LEU A 59 11.66 -7.01 1.13
N LYS A 60 11.81 -8.02 1.99
CA LYS A 60 12.79 -9.10 1.79
C LYS A 60 12.52 -9.85 0.48
N PHE A 61 11.24 -10.08 0.16
CA PHE A 61 10.83 -10.73 -1.09
C PHE A 61 11.11 -9.85 -2.32
N LEU A 62 10.66 -8.59 -2.30
CA LEU A 62 10.84 -7.62 -3.39
C LEU A 62 12.30 -7.21 -3.62
N ARG A 63 13.21 -7.50 -2.68
CA ARG A 63 14.67 -7.40 -2.89
C ARG A 63 15.24 -8.57 -3.68
N LYS A 64 14.67 -9.77 -3.55
CA LYS A 64 15.09 -10.99 -4.26
C LYS A 64 14.38 -11.15 -5.61
N THR A 65 13.22 -10.53 -5.78
CA THR A 65 12.36 -10.72 -6.95
C THR A 65 12.07 -9.37 -7.62
N PRO A 66 12.89 -8.93 -8.59
CA PRO A 66 12.80 -7.59 -9.18
C PRO A 66 11.47 -7.36 -9.91
N TRP A 67 10.98 -8.32 -10.71
CA TRP A 67 9.70 -8.18 -11.41
C TRP A 67 8.51 -7.97 -10.46
N ALA A 68 8.58 -8.52 -9.24
CA ALA A 68 7.53 -8.34 -8.23
C ALA A 68 7.53 -6.92 -7.68
N ARG A 69 8.72 -6.30 -7.56
CA ARG A 69 8.85 -4.89 -7.21
C ARG A 69 8.16 -4.00 -8.24
N GLU A 70 8.45 -4.22 -9.52
CA GLU A 70 7.85 -3.44 -10.60
C GLU A 70 6.32 -3.55 -10.61
N LYS A 71 5.77 -4.73 -10.29
CA LYS A 71 4.31 -4.94 -10.14
C LYS A 71 3.73 -4.13 -8.98
N VAL A 72 4.38 -4.13 -7.82
CA VAL A 72 3.95 -3.35 -6.64
C VAL A 72 4.01 -1.85 -6.94
N GLU A 73 5.08 -1.37 -7.56
CA GLU A 73 5.22 0.03 -7.96
C GLU A 73 4.15 0.43 -8.98
N SER A 74 3.88 -0.41 -9.97
CA SER A 74 2.82 -0.19 -10.96
C SER A 74 1.43 -0.07 -10.32
N LEU A 75 1.12 -0.93 -9.35
CA LEU A 75 -0.15 -0.88 -8.62
C LEU A 75 -0.28 0.41 -7.79
N TYR A 76 0.82 0.87 -7.19
CA TYR A 76 0.83 2.13 -6.45
C TYR A 76 0.57 3.34 -7.36
N LEU A 77 1.16 3.38 -8.55
CA LEU A 77 0.86 4.42 -9.55
C LEU A 77 -0.61 4.40 -9.97
N PHE A 78 -1.19 3.21 -10.13
CA PHE A 78 -2.62 3.07 -10.41
C PHE A 78 -3.48 3.65 -9.28
N MET A 79 -3.18 3.30 -8.02
CA MET A 79 -3.85 3.85 -6.84
C MET A 79 -3.76 5.38 -6.79
N LEU A 80 -2.58 5.97 -7.05
CA LEU A 80 -2.41 7.42 -7.07
C LEU A 80 -3.25 8.10 -8.16
N ARG A 81 -3.35 7.49 -9.35
CA ARG A 81 -4.21 7.98 -10.43
C ARG A 81 -5.68 7.96 -10.00
N GLU A 82 -6.13 6.91 -9.35
CA GLU A 82 -7.49 6.81 -8.81
C GLU A 82 -7.77 7.86 -7.73
N GLN A 83 -6.85 8.03 -6.78
CA GLN A 83 -7.00 9.02 -5.72
C GLN A 83 -7.08 10.45 -6.28
N ARG A 84 -6.28 10.78 -7.30
CA ARG A 84 -6.35 12.06 -8.02
C ARG A 84 -7.73 12.28 -8.66
N ARG A 85 -8.28 11.27 -9.34
CA ARG A 85 -9.62 11.34 -9.95
C ARG A 85 -10.70 11.59 -8.90
N GLN A 86 -10.68 10.83 -7.82
CA GLN A 86 -11.65 10.94 -6.73
C GLN A 86 -11.56 12.27 -5.98
N SER A 87 -10.36 12.82 -5.84
CA SER A 87 -10.13 14.12 -5.19
C SER A 87 -10.65 15.29 -6.04
N SER A 88 -10.49 15.20 -7.36
CA SER A 88 -10.97 16.24 -8.30
C SER A 88 -12.48 16.23 -8.50
N ALA A 89 -13.16 15.10 -8.26
CA ALA A 89 -14.61 14.99 -8.38
C ALA A 89 -15.39 15.62 -7.20
N ARG A 90 -14.69 16.02 -6.13
CA ARG A 90 -15.31 16.54 -4.89
C ARG A 90 -15.29 18.07 -4.75
N ALA A 91 -14.96 18.80 -5.82
CA ALA A 91 -15.11 20.26 -5.87
C ALA A 91 -16.54 20.61 -6.30
N PRO A 92 -17.41 21.14 -5.41
CA PRO A 92 -18.65 21.76 -5.87
C PRO A 92 -18.30 23.00 -6.71
N ARG A 93 -18.96 23.13 -7.87
CA ARG A 93 -18.83 24.29 -8.77
C ARG A 93 -19.38 25.55 -8.10
#